data_AF-A0A956VZX7-F1
#
_entry.id   AF-A0A956VZX7-F1
#
_cell.length_a   1.000
_cell.length_b   1.000
_cell.length_c   1.000
_cell.angle_alpha   90.00
_cell.angle_beta   90.00
_cell.angle_gamma   90.00
#
_symmetry.space_group_name_H-M   'P 1'
#
loop_
_entity.id
_entity.type
_entity.pdbx_description
1 polymer ?
#
loop_
_entity_poly.entity_id
_entity_poly.type
_entity_poly.pdbx_seq_one_letter_code
_entity_poly.pdbx_strand_id
1 'polypeptide(L)'
;GSPIAMWVENKDFANWGDRMAVHPVDIEIEKVTRLRPGHADLPGAQKYDFDDVRNVLERASARETTARVAVGAIAKRLLAEFGVGFRSHTAAIGGARAKPMKNIDWNAVEESAVRTADPDSEGPMIAAIDAAKKDGDTVGGEVQVVVGGIPLGLGSYVHWDRKLDGR
;
A
#
# COMPACT_ATOMS: atom_id res chain seq x y z
N GLY A 1 -20.47 -9.27 17.22
CA GLY A 1 -20.56 -8.77 15.82
C GLY A 1 -20.92 -7.30 15.72
N SER A 2 -20.75 -6.50 16.78
CA SER A 2 -20.89 -5.03 16.70
C SER A 2 -19.76 -4.43 15.84
N PRO A 3 -19.89 -3.17 15.37
CA PRO A 3 -18.81 -2.49 14.65
C PRO A 3 -17.52 -2.44 15.46
N ILE A 4 -16.39 -2.67 14.78
CA ILE A 4 -15.04 -2.54 15.36
C ILE A 4 -14.42 -1.25 14.82
N ALA A 5 -14.01 -0.37 15.72
CA ALA A 5 -13.26 0.84 15.40
C ALA A 5 -11.79 0.68 15.83
N MET A 6 -10.86 1.09 14.97
CA MET A 6 -9.43 1.12 15.26
C MET A 6 -8.90 2.53 14.99
N TRP A 7 -8.03 3.01 15.86
CA TRP A 7 -7.39 4.31 15.73
C TRP A 7 -5.88 4.14 15.74
N VAL A 8 -5.21 4.81 14.80
CA VAL A 8 -3.75 4.86 14.71
C VAL A 8 -3.34 6.33 14.76
N GLU A 9 -2.64 6.69 15.82
CA GLU A 9 -2.17 8.06 16.03
C GLU A 9 -1.18 8.48 14.93
N ASN A 10 -1.33 9.71 14.44
CA ASN A 10 -0.31 10.36 13.62
C ASN A 10 0.62 11.19 14.52
N LYS A 11 1.76 10.62 14.90
CA LYS A 11 2.76 11.33 15.73
C LYS A 11 3.33 12.57 15.04
N ASP A 12 3.34 12.59 13.70
CA ASP A 12 3.84 13.73 12.94
C ASP A 12 2.86 14.92 12.97
N PHE A 13 1.60 14.73 13.40
CA PHE A 13 0.59 15.78 13.46
C PHE A 13 1.05 17.03 14.24
N ALA A 14 1.94 16.86 15.23
CA ALA A 14 2.56 17.97 15.96
C ALA A 14 3.27 18.98 15.04
N ASN A 15 3.73 18.56 13.86
CA ASN A 15 4.40 19.41 12.87
C ASN A 15 3.42 20.09 11.89
N TRP A 16 2.14 19.70 11.89
CA TRP A 16 1.14 20.21 10.96
C TRP A 16 0.36 21.40 11.52
N GLY A 17 0.14 21.42 12.83
CA GLY A 17 -0.49 22.54 13.55
C GLY A 17 -1.74 23.07 12.84
N ASP A 18 -1.78 24.39 12.67
CA ASP A 18 -2.93 25.11 12.09
C ASP A 18 -3.21 24.74 10.61
N ARG A 19 -2.23 24.19 9.88
CA ARG A 19 -2.40 23.80 8.47
C ARG A 19 -3.41 22.68 8.25
N MET A 20 -3.65 21.89 9.29
CA MET A 20 -4.59 20.77 9.31
C MET A 20 -5.62 20.91 10.43
N ALA A 21 -5.82 22.15 10.93
CA ALA A 21 -6.85 22.42 11.92
C ALA A 21 -8.24 22.06 11.37
N VAL A 22 -9.05 21.41 12.19
CA VAL A 22 -10.45 21.07 11.86
C VAL A 22 -11.40 22.26 12.01
N HIS A 23 -10.92 23.35 12.61
CA HIS A 23 -11.63 24.59 12.82
C HIS A 23 -10.97 25.71 12.01
N PRO A 24 -11.71 26.79 11.68
CA PRO A 24 -11.12 27.97 11.08
C PRO A 24 -9.97 28.51 11.93
N VAL A 25 -8.93 29.00 11.27
CA VAL A 25 -7.76 29.64 11.89
C VAL A 25 -7.59 31.04 11.31
N ASP A 26 -7.14 31.98 12.14
CA ASP A 26 -6.94 33.39 11.76
C ASP A 26 -5.59 33.65 11.08
N ILE A 27 -4.91 32.59 10.61
CA ILE A 27 -3.62 32.67 9.92
C ILE A 27 -3.79 32.35 8.44
N GLU A 28 -3.02 33.05 7.60
CA GLU A 28 -2.94 32.70 6.19
C GLU A 28 -2.03 31.47 6.01
N ILE A 29 -2.58 30.43 5.38
CA ILE A 29 -1.88 29.20 5.09
C ILE A 29 -1.44 29.22 3.62
N GLU A 30 -0.13 29.06 3.39
CA GLU A 30 0.40 28.92 2.04
C GLU A 30 -0.21 27.68 1.36
N LYS A 31 -0.85 27.92 0.21
CA LYS A 31 -1.52 26.91 -0.60
C LYS A 31 -0.52 26.11 -1.41
N VAL A 32 -0.79 24.82 -1.60
CA VAL A 32 -0.04 23.97 -2.51
C VAL A 32 -0.73 23.99 -3.86
N THR A 33 -0.05 24.51 -4.89
CA THR A 33 -0.62 24.68 -6.23
C THR A 33 0.12 23.89 -7.32
N ARG A 34 1.29 23.33 -7.00
CA ARG A 34 2.07 22.50 -7.93
C ARG A 34 1.58 21.07 -7.90
N LEU A 35 1.04 20.61 -9.02
CA LEU A 35 0.42 19.29 -9.18
C LEU A 35 1.47 18.27 -9.61
N ARG A 36 1.52 17.10 -8.95
CA ARG A 36 2.48 16.05 -9.27
C ARG A 36 1.91 15.11 -10.35
N PRO A 37 2.64 14.87 -11.46
CA PRO A 37 2.27 13.83 -12.42
C PRO A 37 2.16 12.46 -11.73
N GLY A 38 1.18 11.66 -12.16
CA GLY A 38 0.93 10.31 -11.59
C GLY A 38 0.19 10.30 -10.25
N HIS A 39 -0.05 11.46 -9.63
CA HIS A 39 -0.85 11.56 -8.40
C HIS A 39 -2.30 11.98 -8.66
N ALA A 40 -3.13 11.90 -7.62
CA ALA A 40 -4.53 12.33 -7.65
C ALA A 40 -4.71 13.86 -7.69
N ASP A 41 -3.62 14.62 -7.57
CA ASP A 41 -3.56 16.08 -7.44
C ASP A 41 -4.48 16.82 -8.43
N LEU A 42 -4.21 16.73 -9.74
CA LEU A 42 -4.99 17.42 -10.79
C LEU A 42 -6.46 16.96 -10.87
N PRO A 43 -6.77 15.65 -11.05
CA PRO A 43 -8.17 15.23 -11.17
C PRO A 43 -8.95 15.48 -9.88
N GLY A 44 -8.30 15.41 -8.71
CA GLY A 44 -8.92 15.73 -7.42
C GLY A 44 -9.24 17.22 -7.29
N ALA A 45 -8.28 18.09 -7.59
CA ALA A 45 -8.48 19.54 -7.53
C ALA A 45 -9.60 19.98 -8.47
N GLN A 46 -9.61 19.47 -9.71
CA GLN A 46 -10.68 19.75 -10.67
C GLN A 46 -12.04 19.20 -10.23
N LYS A 47 -12.09 17.98 -9.69
CA LYS A 47 -13.34 17.34 -9.28
C LYS A 47 -14.04 18.06 -8.13
N TYR A 48 -13.26 18.60 -7.20
CA TYR A 48 -13.78 19.22 -5.99
C TYR A 48 -13.64 20.74 -5.96
N ASP A 49 -13.20 21.34 -7.06
CA ASP A 49 -12.97 22.80 -7.21
C ASP A 49 -12.06 23.37 -6.12
N PHE A 50 -10.95 22.68 -5.85
CA PHE A 50 -9.97 23.10 -4.85
C PHE A 50 -8.86 23.93 -5.49
N ASP A 51 -8.56 25.07 -4.86
CA ASP A 51 -7.43 25.94 -5.18
C ASP A 51 -6.17 25.65 -4.33
N ASP A 52 -6.31 24.83 -3.28
CA ASP A 52 -5.22 24.19 -2.54
C ASP A 52 -5.29 22.67 -2.69
N VAL A 53 -4.30 22.09 -3.37
CA VAL A 53 -4.24 20.64 -3.62
C VAL A 53 -3.93 19.83 -2.35
N ARG A 54 -3.58 20.49 -1.24
CA ARG A 54 -3.43 19.83 0.08
C ARG A 54 -4.65 19.00 0.44
N ASN A 55 -5.85 19.52 0.16
CA ASN A 55 -7.11 18.84 0.43
C ASN A 55 -7.26 17.50 -0.33
N VAL A 56 -6.55 17.33 -1.43
CA VAL A 56 -6.50 16.07 -2.20
C VAL A 56 -5.38 15.17 -1.69
N LEU A 57 -4.16 15.70 -1.59
CA LEU A 57 -2.97 14.88 -1.34
C LEU A 57 -3.01 14.21 0.03
N GLU A 58 -3.56 14.86 1.05
CA GLU A 58 -3.64 14.32 2.42
C GLU A 58 -4.50 13.06 2.49
N ARG A 59 -5.58 13.00 1.70
CA ARG A 59 -6.44 11.80 1.65
C ARG A 59 -5.99 10.77 0.63
N ALA A 60 -5.41 11.20 -0.48
CA ALA A 60 -4.89 10.31 -1.52
C ALA A 60 -3.55 9.64 -1.14
N SER A 61 -2.88 10.15 -0.10
CA SER A 61 -1.61 9.62 0.40
C SER A 61 -1.69 8.13 0.76
N ALA A 62 -0.62 7.39 0.45
CA ALA A 62 -0.46 6.00 0.85
C ALA A 62 -0.49 5.79 2.38
N ARG A 63 -0.42 6.86 3.20
CA ARG A 63 -0.60 6.76 4.66
C ARG A 63 -1.89 6.02 5.04
N GLU A 64 -2.95 6.19 4.26
CA GLU A 64 -4.24 5.52 4.44
C GLU A 64 -4.16 3.99 4.45
N THR A 65 -3.17 3.41 3.75
CA THR A 65 -2.95 1.95 3.74
C THR A 65 -2.70 1.37 5.14
N THR A 66 -2.26 2.20 6.10
CA THR A 66 -2.13 1.81 7.52
C THR A 66 -3.48 1.34 8.07
N ALA A 67 -4.57 2.05 7.76
CA ALA A 67 -5.92 1.66 8.18
C ALA A 67 -6.38 0.38 7.49
N ARG A 68 -6.05 0.21 6.19
CA ARG A 68 -6.36 -1.01 5.44
C ARG A 68 -5.63 -2.24 5.99
N VAL A 69 -4.36 -2.09 6.38
CA VAL A 69 -3.59 -3.16 7.03
C VAL A 69 -4.19 -3.54 8.38
N ALA A 70 -4.64 -2.55 9.16
CA ALA A 70 -5.32 -2.80 10.44
C ALA A 70 -6.60 -3.62 10.27
N VAL A 71 -7.47 -3.26 9.31
CA VAL A 71 -8.67 -4.06 8.98
C VAL A 71 -8.29 -5.42 8.40
N GLY A 72 -7.28 -5.47 7.53
CA GLY A 72 -6.74 -6.71 6.96
C GLY A 72 -6.23 -7.68 8.01
N ALA A 73 -5.66 -7.20 9.12
CA ALA A 73 -5.22 -8.05 10.22
C ALA A 73 -6.41 -8.74 10.91
N ILE A 74 -7.53 -8.05 11.10
CA ILE A 74 -8.78 -8.64 11.62
C ILE A 74 -9.28 -9.73 10.66
N ALA A 75 -9.32 -9.43 9.36
CA ALA A 75 -9.73 -10.40 8.33
C ALA A 75 -8.81 -11.63 8.33
N LYS A 76 -7.49 -11.45 8.41
CA LYS A 76 -6.52 -12.55 8.51
C LYS A 76 -6.72 -13.39 9.77
N ARG A 77 -7.04 -12.79 10.91
CA ARG A 77 -7.35 -13.52 12.15
C ARG A 77 -8.60 -14.37 12.01
N LEU A 78 -9.66 -13.85 11.43
CA LEU A 78 -10.89 -14.61 11.16
C LEU A 78 -10.62 -15.77 10.19
N LEU A 79 -9.91 -15.50 9.10
CA LEU A 79 -9.63 -16.48 8.06
C LEU A 79 -8.69 -17.60 8.53
N ALA A 80 -7.81 -17.31 9.49
CA ALA A 80 -6.97 -18.33 10.13
C ALA A 80 -7.79 -19.42 10.84
N GLU A 81 -8.97 -19.11 11.38
CA GLU A 81 -9.88 -20.10 11.99
C GLU A 81 -10.40 -21.11 10.95
N PHE A 82 -10.34 -20.78 9.66
CA PHE A 82 -10.69 -21.66 8.54
C PHE A 82 -9.46 -22.29 7.88
N GLY A 83 -8.27 -22.16 8.49
CA GLY A 83 -7.01 -22.67 7.92
C GLY A 83 -6.48 -21.86 6.73
N VAL A 84 -7.04 -20.66 6.46
CA VAL A 84 -6.60 -19.81 5.36
C VAL A 84 -5.42 -18.94 5.80
N GLY A 85 -4.32 -19.03 5.04
CA GLY A 85 -3.08 -18.31 5.31
C GLY A 85 -2.70 -17.38 4.16
N PHE A 86 -2.11 -16.22 4.49
CA PHE A 86 -1.65 -15.22 3.51
C PHE A 86 -0.17 -14.93 3.71
N ARG A 87 0.58 -15.01 2.62
CA ARG A 87 2.00 -14.65 2.54
C ARG A 87 2.25 -13.79 1.31
N SER A 88 3.35 -13.05 1.31
CA SER A 88 3.75 -12.25 0.15
C SER A 88 5.26 -12.07 0.11
N HIS A 89 5.81 -11.97 -1.09
CA HIS A 89 7.21 -11.61 -1.32
C HIS A 89 7.30 -10.68 -2.53
N THR A 90 8.41 -9.96 -2.60
CA THR A 90 8.76 -9.13 -3.75
C THR A 90 9.18 -10.02 -4.91
N ALA A 91 8.63 -9.78 -6.09
CA ALA A 91 8.93 -10.50 -7.32
C ALA A 91 9.84 -9.70 -8.26
N ALA A 92 9.78 -8.36 -8.20
CA ALA A 92 10.68 -7.49 -8.95
C ALA A 92 10.83 -6.11 -8.30
N ILE A 93 12.00 -5.47 -8.43
CA ILE A 93 12.20 -4.03 -8.16
C ILE A 93 13.09 -3.46 -9.26
N GLY A 94 12.69 -2.32 -9.85
CA GLY A 94 13.54 -1.60 -10.81
C GLY A 94 14.03 -2.46 -11.99
N GLY A 95 13.25 -3.45 -12.43
CA GLY A 95 13.60 -4.38 -13.51
C GLY A 95 14.39 -5.63 -13.08
N ALA A 96 14.97 -5.65 -11.88
CA ALA A 96 15.56 -6.86 -11.29
C ALA A 96 14.44 -7.80 -10.83
N ARG A 97 14.39 -9.02 -11.37
CA ARG A 97 13.30 -9.98 -11.20
C ARG A 97 13.77 -11.26 -10.51
N ALA A 98 13.00 -11.71 -9.52
CA ALA A 98 13.16 -13.00 -8.87
C ALA A 98 12.78 -14.15 -9.81
N LYS A 99 13.52 -15.26 -9.75
CA LYS A 99 13.13 -16.51 -10.41
C LYS A 99 11.87 -17.09 -9.75
N PRO A 100 10.96 -17.71 -10.52
CA PRO A 100 9.83 -18.44 -9.94
C PRO A 100 10.31 -19.58 -9.03
N MET A 101 9.96 -19.52 -7.76
CA MET A 101 10.33 -20.52 -6.76
C MET A 101 9.17 -21.50 -6.53
N LYS A 102 9.45 -22.81 -6.58
CA LYS A 102 8.43 -23.86 -6.30
C LYS A 102 8.11 -23.95 -4.81
N ASN A 103 9.15 -23.85 -3.97
CA ASN A 103 9.04 -23.85 -2.51
C ASN A 103 9.65 -22.56 -2.01
N ILE A 104 8.83 -21.71 -1.38
CA ILE A 104 9.26 -20.45 -0.79
C ILE A 104 9.57 -20.69 0.68
N ASP A 105 10.79 -20.38 1.10
CA ASP A 105 11.13 -20.27 2.51
C ASP A 105 10.65 -18.90 3.03
N TRP A 106 9.53 -18.91 3.75
CA TRP A 106 8.93 -17.67 4.25
C TRP A 106 9.73 -17.02 5.38
N ASN A 107 10.60 -17.75 6.08
CA ASN A 107 11.47 -17.12 7.09
C ASN A 107 12.56 -16.31 6.39
N ALA A 108 13.18 -16.87 5.35
CA ALA A 108 14.16 -16.15 4.53
C ALA A 108 13.56 -14.88 3.87
N VAL A 109 12.28 -14.92 3.46
CA VAL A 109 11.58 -13.73 2.94
C VAL A 109 11.46 -12.62 3.99
N GLU A 110 11.24 -12.96 5.27
CA GLU A 110 11.16 -11.96 6.34
C GLU A 110 12.54 -11.39 6.73
N GLU A 111 13.61 -12.16 6.52
CA GLU A 111 15.00 -11.74 6.77
C GLU A 111 15.59 -10.91 5.62
N SER A 112 15.08 -11.08 4.39
CA SER A 112 15.46 -10.30 3.21
C SER A 112 15.13 -8.81 3.37
N ALA A 113 16.11 -7.94 3.07
CA ALA A 113 15.95 -6.49 3.15
C ALA A 113 14.90 -5.94 2.18
N VAL A 114 14.69 -6.63 1.07
CA VAL A 114 13.67 -6.30 0.04
C VAL A 114 12.53 -7.31 0.02
N ARG A 115 12.46 -8.21 1.01
CA ARG A 115 11.45 -9.27 1.14
C ARG A 115 11.32 -10.15 -0.11
N THR A 116 12.41 -10.45 -0.80
CA THR A 116 12.38 -11.37 -1.94
C THR A 116 12.50 -12.82 -1.47
N ALA A 117 11.89 -13.75 -2.22
CA ALA A 117 12.03 -15.19 -2.00
C ALA A 117 13.24 -15.78 -2.73
N ASP A 118 13.87 -15.02 -3.63
CA ASP A 118 15.02 -15.43 -4.42
C ASP A 118 16.27 -14.65 -3.96
N PRO A 119 17.19 -15.28 -3.20
CA PRO A 119 18.40 -14.64 -2.70
C PRO A 119 19.29 -14.08 -3.82
N ASP A 120 19.31 -14.70 -5.00
CA ASP A 120 20.12 -14.22 -6.13
C ASP A 120 19.62 -12.85 -6.64
N SER A 121 18.33 -12.56 -6.42
CA SER A 121 17.68 -11.34 -6.90
C SER A 121 17.78 -10.17 -5.91
N GLU A 122 18.09 -10.44 -4.64
CA GLU A 122 18.13 -9.42 -3.58
C GLU A 122 19.17 -8.33 -3.88
N GLY A 123 20.42 -8.72 -4.16
CA GLY A 123 21.50 -7.79 -4.49
C GLY A 123 21.16 -6.88 -5.68
N PRO A 124 20.72 -7.43 -6.83
CA PRO A 124 20.26 -6.64 -7.96
C PRO A 124 19.09 -5.68 -7.65
N MET A 125 18.12 -6.11 -6.83
CA MET A 125 16.99 -5.25 -6.41
C MET A 125 17.48 -4.07 -5.55
N ILE A 126 18.36 -4.33 -4.58
CA ILE A 126 18.97 -3.29 -3.73
C ILE A 126 19.78 -2.31 -4.59
N ALA A 127 20.58 -2.82 -5.52
CA ALA A 127 21.37 -1.99 -6.44
C ALA A 127 20.48 -1.07 -7.29
N ALA A 128 19.30 -1.54 -7.72
CA ALA A 128 18.34 -0.71 -8.44
C ALA A 128 17.76 0.42 -7.56
N ILE A 129 17.47 0.14 -6.28
CA ILE A 129 17.03 1.14 -5.30
C ILE A 129 18.13 2.19 -5.08
N ASP A 130 19.37 1.75 -4.87
CA ASP A 130 20.50 2.63 -4.60
C ASP A 130 20.83 3.52 -5.80
N ALA A 131 20.75 2.98 -7.02
CA ALA A 131 20.92 3.75 -8.24
C ALA A 131 19.83 4.83 -8.37
N ALA A 132 18.55 4.47 -8.22
CA ALA A 132 17.45 5.43 -8.27
C ALA A 132 17.61 6.53 -7.20
N LYS A 133 17.97 6.14 -5.97
CA LYS A 133 18.23 7.09 -4.89
C LYS A 133 19.37 8.06 -5.22
N LYS A 134 20.47 7.56 -5.80
CA LYS A 134 21.62 8.38 -6.21
C LYS A 134 21.23 9.40 -7.28
N ASP A 135 20.35 9.01 -8.18
CA ASP A 135 19.90 9.84 -9.30
C ASP A 135 18.71 10.77 -8.93
N GLY A 136 18.21 10.68 -7.70
CA GLY A 136 17.05 11.45 -7.24
C GLY A 136 15.73 10.97 -7.87
N ASP A 137 15.70 9.71 -8.33
CA ASP A 137 14.57 9.06 -8.99
C ASP A 137 13.89 8.04 -8.06
N THR A 138 12.83 7.39 -8.54
CA THR A 138 12.06 6.39 -7.82
C THR A 138 11.89 5.13 -8.66
N VAL A 139 11.78 3.98 -8.00
CA VAL A 139 11.53 2.69 -8.66
C VAL A 139 10.29 2.02 -8.09
N GLY A 140 9.46 1.48 -8.98
CA GLY A 140 8.39 0.57 -8.63
C GLY A 140 8.87 -0.88 -8.58
N GLY A 141 7.90 -1.79 -8.53
CA GLY A 141 8.17 -3.21 -8.49
C GLY A 141 6.91 -4.05 -8.63
N GLU A 142 7.09 -5.35 -8.43
CA GLU A 142 6.02 -6.35 -8.44
C GLU A 142 6.07 -7.12 -7.12
N VAL A 143 4.90 -7.36 -6.54
CA VAL A 143 4.74 -8.17 -5.32
C VAL A 143 3.81 -9.33 -5.66
N GLN A 144 4.17 -10.52 -5.21
CA GLN A 144 3.31 -11.69 -5.30
C GLN A 144 2.67 -11.96 -3.93
N VAL A 145 1.34 -12.11 -3.92
CA VAL A 145 0.58 -12.55 -2.75
C VAL A 145 0.14 -13.98 -2.98
N VAL A 146 0.42 -14.84 -2.00
CA VAL A 146 0.05 -16.26 -2.00
C VAL A 146 -0.94 -16.51 -0.88
N VAL A 147 -2.08 -17.10 -1.24
CA VAL A 147 -3.14 -17.47 -0.29
C VAL A 147 -3.34 -18.97 -0.33
N GLY A 148 -3.10 -19.63 0.80
CA GLY A 148 -3.24 -21.07 0.97
C GLY A 148 -4.47 -21.42 1.83
N GLY A 149 -4.93 -22.67 1.75
CA GLY A 149 -6.04 -23.17 2.57
C GLY A 149 -7.42 -22.67 2.15
N ILE A 150 -7.55 -22.10 0.95
CA ILE A 150 -8.83 -21.59 0.44
C ILE A 150 -9.83 -22.73 0.23
N PRO A 151 -11.05 -22.65 0.81
CA PRO A 151 -12.08 -23.65 0.56
C PRO A 151 -12.59 -23.54 -0.89
N LEU A 152 -12.92 -24.70 -1.47
CA LEU A 152 -13.50 -24.77 -2.81
C LEU A 152 -14.87 -24.09 -2.84
N GLY A 153 -15.17 -23.42 -3.95
CA GLY A 153 -16.50 -22.81 -4.18
C GLY A 153 -16.66 -21.38 -3.67
N LEU A 154 -15.59 -20.70 -3.22
CA LEU A 154 -15.63 -19.25 -3.01
C LEU A 154 -15.74 -18.49 -4.34
N GLY A 155 -16.59 -17.47 -4.36
CA GLY A 155 -16.96 -16.76 -5.58
C GLY A 155 -18.06 -17.47 -6.37
N SER A 156 -18.44 -16.92 -7.52
CA SER A 156 -19.45 -17.52 -8.38
C SER A 156 -19.32 -17.07 -9.83
N TYR A 157 -19.59 -17.97 -10.78
CA TYR A 157 -19.62 -17.66 -12.21
C TYR A 157 -20.96 -17.09 -12.68
N VAL A 158 -21.99 -17.12 -11.83
CA VAL A 158 -23.38 -16.81 -12.23
C VAL A 158 -23.60 -15.35 -12.62
N HIS A 159 -22.76 -14.46 -12.11
CA HIS A 159 -22.81 -13.03 -12.42
C HIS A 159 -21.40 -12.45 -12.36
N TRP A 160 -21.13 -11.44 -13.17
CA TRP A 160 -19.77 -10.96 -13.43
C TRP A 160 -19.08 -10.37 -12.18
N ASP A 161 -19.82 -9.68 -11.32
CA ASP A 161 -19.36 -9.08 -10.06
C ASP A 161 -19.27 -10.07 -8.88
N ARG A 162 -19.67 -11.33 -9.10
CA ARG A 162 -19.58 -12.41 -8.11
C ARG A 162 -18.36 -13.30 -8.33
N LYS A 163 -17.66 -13.14 -9.45
CA LYS A 163 -16.38 -13.79 -9.72
C LYS A 163 -15.34 -13.28 -8.72
N LEU A 164 -14.62 -14.18 -8.06
CA LEU A 164 -13.68 -13.80 -6.99
C LEU A 164 -12.47 -13.03 -7.55
N ASP A 165 -12.03 -13.38 -8.76
CA ASP A 165 -10.99 -12.69 -9.53
C ASP A 165 -11.45 -11.35 -10.12
N GLY A 166 -12.76 -11.06 -10.10
CA GLY A 166 -13.33 -9.77 -10.50
C GLY A 166 -13.62 -8.82 -9.33
N ARG A 167 -13.31 -9.22 -8.09
CA ARG A 167 -13.47 -8.40 -6.87
C ARG A 167 -12.16 -7.75 -6.48
#